data_AF-L8HB56-F1
#
_entry.id   AF-L8HB56-F1
#
_cell.length_a   1.000
_cell.length_b   1.000
_cell.length_c   1.000
_cell.angle_alpha   90.00
_cell.angle_beta   90.00
_cell.angle_gamma   90.00
#
_symmetry.space_group_name_H-M   'P 1'
#
loop_
_entity.id
_entity.type
_entity.pdbx_description
1 polymer ?
#
loop_
_entity_poly.entity_id
_entity_poly.type
_entity_poly.pdbx_seq_one_letter_code
_entity_poly.pdbx_strand_id
1 'polypeptide(L)'
;MEVAPETIEAKEMVDGGVGEPVLRKMPHALKYEVVARWKRARVGRLTLPHHVCDTPMFMPVGTQEAMHRTIRWIDRCINAHKNPTTQNLFAIVQGGLDTNLRTQCLRELIKRDTPGYAIGGLSGGERKEDFWRVVALVHRPRA
;
A
#
# COMPACT_ATOMS: atom_id res chain seq x y z
N MET A 1 26.51 17.77 1.89
CA MET A 1 26.10 18.40 3.16
C MET A 1 24.83 17.68 3.57
N GLU A 2 25.00 16.65 4.38
CA GLU A 2 24.02 15.61 4.67
C GLU A 2 23.47 15.91 6.07
N VAL A 3 22.16 16.13 6.18
CA VAL A 3 21.49 16.40 7.45
C VAL A 3 20.65 15.17 7.78
N ALA A 4 21.08 14.43 8.80
CA ALA A 4 20.31 13.33 9.38
C ALA A 4 19.12 13.89 10.19
N PRO A 5 17.94 13.22 10.18
CA PRO A 5 16.77 13.72 10.89
C PRO A 5 16.84 13.41 12.39
N GLU A 6 16.42 14.38 13.18
CA GLU A 6 16.42 14.41 14.64
C GLU A 6 15.56 13.30 15.24
N THR A 7 16.15 12.59 16.21
CA THR A 7 15.51 11.65 17.12
C THR A 7 14.56 12.37 18.06
N ILE A 8 13.27 12.00 18.04
CA ILE A 8 12.28 12.48 19.01
C ILE A 8 12.51 11.74 20.34
N GLU A 9 12.81 12.52 21.37
CA GLU A 9 13.09 12.09 22.74
C GLU A 9 11.94 11.28 23.37
N ALA A 10 12.30 10.12 23.91
CA ALA A 10 11.45 9.35 24.81
C ALA A 10 11.47 9.98 26.21
N LYS A 11 10.38 10.66 26.59
CA LYS A 11 10.10 10.97 28.00
C LYS A 11 8.85 10.24 28.44
N GLU A 12 9.08 9.14 29.14
CA GLU A 12 8.52 8.81 30.46
C GLU A 12 9.06 7.44 30.87
N MET A 13 10.20 7.44 31.56
CA MET A 13 10.64 6.29 32.36
C MET A 13 9.87 6.34 33.68
N VAL A 14 8.98 5.38 33.91
CA VAL A 14 8.58 4.97 35.25
C VAL A 14 9.26 3.63 35.50
N ASP A 15 10.09 3.63 36.54
CA ASP A 15 10.94 2.52 36.97
C ASP A 15 10.06 1.32 37.38
N GLY A 16 10.32 0.14 36.82
CA GLY A 16 9.52 -1.05 37.04
C GLY A 16 10.16 -2.28 36.43
N GLY A 17 10.65 -3.18 37.30
CA GLY A 17 11.48 -4.34 36.99
C GLY A 17 10.97 -5.29 35.91
N VAL A 18 11.91 -6.13 35.47
CA VAL A 18 11.79 -7.23 34.51
C VAL A 18 10.47 -7.99 34.69
N GLY A 19 9.51 -7.74 33.80
CA GLY A 19 8.23 -8.43 33.75
C GLY A 19 7.74 -8.45 32.31
N GLU A 20 7.31 -9.63 31.84
CA GLU A 20 6.69 -9.81 30.53
C GLU A 20 5.61 -8.73 30.28
N PRO A 21 5.40 -8.30 29.02
CA PRO A 21 4.40 -7.28 28.72
C PRO A 21 3.01 -7.77 29.16
N VAL A 22 2.53 -7.23 30.27
CA VAL A 22 1.19 -7.51 30.79
C VAL A 22 0.19 -6.91 29.80
N LEU A 23 -0.47 -7.78 29.01
CA LEU A 23 -1.59 -7.39 28.16
C LEU A 23 -2.68 -6.77 29.03
N ARG A 24 -2.75 -5.44 29.06
CA ARG A 24 -3.81 -4.70 29.74
C ARG A 24 -5.12 -5.14 29.13
N LYS A 25 -5.94 -5.87 29.91
CA LYS A 25 -7.20 -6.47 29.47
C LYS A 25 -8.14 -5.37 28.99
N MET A 26 -8.21 -5.15 27.67
CA MET A 26 -9.10 -4.16 27.08
C MET A 26 -10.55 -4.69 27.15
N PRO A 27 -11.53 -3.84 27.49
CA PRO A 27 -12.93 -4.28 27.63
C PRO A 27 -13.53 -4.82 26.33
N HIS A 28 -13.00 -4.38 25.18
CA HIS A 28 -13.35 -4.89 23.86
C HIS A 28 -12.07 -5.08 23.03
N ALA A 29 -12.03 -6.16 22.24
CA ALA A 29 -10.92 -6.47 21.36
C ALA A 29 -10.75 -5.46 20.21
N LEU A 30 -11.66 -4.50 20.04
CA LEU A 30 -11.64 -3.50 18.98
C LEU A 30 -12.40 -2.25 19.42
N LYS A 31 -11.79 -1.07 19.28
CA LYS A 31 -12.46 0.24 19.41
C LYS A 31 -12.36 0.98 18.08
N TYR A 32 -13.46 1.60 17.64
CA TYR A 32 -13.49 2.42 16.43
C TYR A 32 -13.90 3.86 16.77
N GLU A 33 -13.12 4.83 16.31
CA GLU A 33 -13.36 6.26 16.48
C GLU A 33 -13.39 6.94 15.11
N VAL A 34 -14.29 7.90 14.90
CA VAL A 34 -14.28 8.71 13.68
C VAL A 34 -13.46 9.96 13.94
N VAL A 35 -12.31 10.07 13.28
CA VAL A 35 -11.35 11.19 13.42
C VAL A 35 -11.83 12.42 12.63
N ALA A 36 -12.32 12.21 11.40
CA ALA A 36 -12.83 13.28 10.56
C ALA A 36 -13.95 12.78 9.63
N ARG A 37 -14.78 13.72 9.16
CA ARG A 37 -15.88 13.43 8.22
C ARG A 37 -15.88 14.42 7.07
N TRP A 38 -16.18 13.91 5.88
CA TRP A 38 -16.52 14.73 4.71
C TRP A 38 -17.72 14.12 3.98
N LYS A 39 -18.88 14.79 4.02
CA LYS A 39 -20.16 14.22 3.58
C LYS A 39 -20.39 12.84 4.22
N ARG A 40 -20.38 11.77 3.42
CA ARG A 40 -20.53 10.37 3.87
C ARG A 40 -19.19 9.67 4.13
N ALA A 41 -18.06 10.25 3.70
CA ALA A 41 -16.73 9.71 3.92
C ALA A 41 -16.26 9.95 5.36
N ARG A 42 -15.55 8.98 5.92
CA ARG A 42 -15.04 8.99 7.30
C ARG A 42 -13.59 8.56 7.29
N VAL A 43 -12.75 9.35 7.96
CA VAL A 43 -11.44 8.91 8.42
C VAL A 43 -11.66 8.40 9.83
N GLY A 44 -11.25 7.17 10.12
CA GLY A 44 -11.46 6.57 11.43
C GLY A 44 -10.20 5.93 11.99
N ARG A 45 -10.16 5.76 13.30
CA ARG A 45 -9.08 5.12 14.03
C ARG A 45 -9.61 3.83 14.65
N LEU A 46 -8.94 2.73 14.34
CA LEU A 46 -9.23 1.41 14.87
C LEU A 46 -8.15 1.05 15.89
N THR A 47 -8.51 0.96 17.17
CA THR A 47 -7.61 0.51 18.22
C THR A 47 -7.85 -0.98 18.47
N LEU A 48 -6.85 -1.79 18.15
CA LEU A 48 -6.78 -3.23 18.41
C LEU A 48 -5.83 -3.46 19.61
N PRO A 49 -5.79 -4.67 20.22
CA PRO A 49 -4.97 -4.93 21.41
C PRO A 49 -3.46 -4.77 21.14
N HIS A 50 -3.04 -4.97 19.89
CA HIS A 50 -1.63 -4.92 19.51
C HIS A 50 -1.25 -3.65 18.72
N HIS A 51 -2.21 -3.02 18.04
CA HIS A 51 -1.91 -1.88 17.16
C HIS A 51 -3.09 -0.94 16.98
N VAL A 52 -2.76 0.31 16.69
CA VAL A 52 -3.70 1.34 16.26
C VAL A 52 -3.56 1.53 14.76
N CYS A 53 -4.69 1.51 14.06
CA CYS A 53 -4.79 1.49 12.62
C CYS A 53 -5.68 2.65 12.16
N ASP A 54 -5.13 3.63 11.45
CA ASP A 54 -5.93 4.69 10.84
C ASP A 54 -6.57 4.18 9.53
N THR A 55 -7.79 4.61 9.24
CA THR A 55 -8.58 4.19 8.07
C THR A 55 -8.93 5.40 7.20
N PRO A 56 -8.91 5.26 5.86
CA PRO A 56 -8.58 4.04 5.12
C PRO A 56 -7.06 3.72 5.16
N MET A 57 -6.72 2.46 5.43
CA MET A 57 -5.36 1.95 5.26
C MET A 57 -5.37 0.77 4.28
N PHE A 58 -4.31 0.65 3.51
CA PHE A 58 -4.03 -0.52 2.70
C PHE A 58 -3.14 -1.47 3.50
N MET A 59 -3.65 -2.64 3.87
CA MET A 59 -2.87 -3.63 4.64
C MET A 59 -1.73 -4.21 3.78
N PRO A 60 -0.47 -4.23 4.27
CA PRO A 60 0.69 -4.67 3.48
C PRO A 60 0.58 -6.11 2.97
N VAL A 61 0.19 -7.07 3.83
CA VAL A 61 0.10 -8.49 3.46
C VAL A 61 -0.93 -8.73 2.36
N GLY A 62 -2.09 -8.08 2.45
CA GLY A 62 -3.10 -8.15 1.39
C GLY A 62 -2.62 -7.54 0.08
N THR A 63 -1.76 -6.53 0.14
CA THR A 63 -1.23 -5.83 -1.04
C THR A 63 -0.26 -6.71 -1.84
N GLN A 64 0.65 -7.41 -1.16
CA GLN A 64 1.62 -8.29 -1.82
C GLN A 64 0.94 -9.47 -2.53
N GLU A 65 0.01 -10.15 -1.86
CA GLU A 65 -0.69 -11.29 -2.46
C GLU A 65 -1.63 -10.87 -3.60
N ALA A 66 -2.26 -9.70 -3.49
CA ALA A 66 -3.02 -9.12 -4.59
C ALA A 66 -2.14 -8.83 -5.81
N MET A 67 -0.93 -8.27 -5.60
CA MET A 67 0.04 -8.03 -6.66
C MET A 67 0.46 -9.34 -7.35
N HIS A 68 0.81 -10.38 -6.60
CA HIS A 68 1.13 -11.69 -7.18
C HIS A 68 -0.04 -12.28 -7.97
N ARG A 69 -1.28 -12.10 -7.49
CA ARG A 69 -2.49 -12.52 -8.21
C ARG A 69 -2.64 -11.79 -9.54
N THR A 70 -2.38 -10.48 -9.59
CA THR A 70 -2.40 -9.71 -10.84
C THR A 70 -1.42 -10.25 -11.86
N ILE A 71 -0.21 -10.62 -11.45
CA ILE A 71 0.80 -11.21 -12.34
C ILE A 71 0.31 -12.54 -12.93
N ARG A 72 -0.28 -13.42 -12.11
CA ARG A 72 -0.85 -14.69 -12.60
C ARG A 72 -2.07 -14.46 -13.52
N TRP A 73 -2.84 -13.42 -13.27
CA TRP A 73 -4.02 -13.11 -14.07
C TRP A 73 -3.67 -12.54 -15.43
N ILE A 74 -2.66 -11.69 -15.55
CA ILE A 74 -2.29 -11.14 -16.85
C ILE A 74 -1.87 -12.26 -17.83
N ASP A 75 -1.19 -13.31 -17.35
CA ASP A 75 -0.83 -14.47 -18.17
C ASP A 75 -2.08 -15.18 -18.71
N ARG A 76 -3.09 -15.35 -17.85
CA ARG A 76 -4.38 -15.92 -18.25
C ARG A 76 -5.13 -15.02 -19.25
N CYS A 77 -5.08 -13.71 -19.06
CA CYS A 77 -5.70 -12.74 -19.96
C CYS A 77 -5.03 -12.75 -21.33
N ILE A 78 -3.69 -12.80 -21.39
CA ILE A 78 -2.94 -12.89 -22.64
C ILE A 78 -3.33 -14.16 -23.40
N ASN A 79 -3.36 -15.31 -22.71
CA ASN A 79 -3.75 -16.58 -23.34
C ASN A 79 -5.21 -16.61 -23.82
N ALA A 80 -6.10 -15.89 -23.13
CA ALA A 80 -7.52 -15.81 -23.51
C ALA A 80 -7.79 -14.78 -24.61
N HIS A 81 -6.91 -13.80 -24.79
CA HIS A 81 -7.09 -12.72 -25.74
C HIS A 81 -6.81 -13.17 -27.17
N LYS A 82 -7.86 -13.21 -28.01
CA LYS A 82 -7.78 -13.72 -29.40
C LYS A 82 -7.77 -12.64 -30.47
N ASN A 83 -7.94 -11.36 -30.11
CA ASN A 83 -8.14 -10.26 -31.07
C ASN A 83 -7.16 -9.09 -30.86
N PRO A 84 -5.83 -9.31 -30.93
CA PRO A 84 -4.83 -8.27 -30.63
C PRO A 84 -4.85 -7.09 -31.61
N THR A 85 -5.40 -7.26 -32.82
CA THR A 85 -5.46 -6.22 -33.85
C THR A 85 -6.62 -5.25 -33.65
N THR A 86 -7.66 -5.62 -32.90
CA THR A 86 -8.85 -4.78 -32.68
C THR A 86 -9.03 -4.37 -31.22
N GLN A 87 -8.36 -5.05 -30.28
CA GLN A 87 -8.42 -4.74 -28.85
C GLN A 87 -7.02 -4.81 -28.23
N ASN A 88 -6.64 -3.73 -27.54
CA ASN A 88 -5.39 -3.66 -26.80
C ASN A 88 -5.58 -4.15 -25.37
N LEU A 89 -4.68 -5.02 -24.89
CA LEU A 89 -4.63 -5.47 -23.51
C LEU A 89 -3.59 -4.66 -22.74
N PHE A 90 -3.98 -4.05 -21.61
CA PHE A 90 -3.08 -3.24 -20.80
C PHE A 90 -2.80 -3.95 -19.48
N ALA A 91 -1.52 -4.16 -19.15
CA ALA A 91 -1.14 -4.67 -17.84
C ALA A 91 -1.30 -3.58 -16.77
N ILE A 92 -1.76 -3.95 -15.57
CA ILE A 92 -2.00 -3.00 -14.48
C ILE A 92 -0.97 -3.19 -13.38
N VAL A 93 -0.11 -2.20 -13.18
CA VAL A 93 0.90 -2.19 -12.11
C VAL A 93 0.19 -2.01 -10.77
N GLN A 94 0.40 -2.96 -9.86
CA GLN A 94 -0.11 -2.95 -8.48
C GLN A 94 1.03 -2.75 -7.47
N GLY A 95 0.70 -2.66 -6.18
CA GLY A 95 1.68 -2.49 -5.09
C GLY A 95 1.34 -1.39 -4.09
N GLY A 96 0.21 -0.70 -4.25
CA GLY A 96 -0.19 0.38 -3.33
C GLY A 96 0.82 1.53 -3.32
N LEU A 97 1.16 2.01 -2.13
CA LEU A 97 2.18 3.06 -1.90
C LEU A 97 3.58 2.49 -1.64
N ASP A 98 3.73 1.16 -1.58
CA ASP A 98 5.03 0.51 -1.37
C ASP A 98 5.82 0.49 -2.69
N THR A 99 6.95 1.21 -2.70
CA THR A 99 7.80 1.34 -3.88
C THR A 99 8.50 0.03 -4.26
N ASN A 100 8.80 -0.84 -3.30
CA ASN A 100 9.45 -2.12 -3.57
C ASN A 100 8.47 -3.08 -4.25
N LEU A 101 7.24 -3.17 -3.75
CA LEU A 101 6.19 -3.96 -4.38
C LEU A 101 5.85 -3.42 -5.77
N ARG A 102 5.80 -2.10 -5.95
CA ARG A 102 5.63 -1.47 -7.27
C ARG A 102 6.73 -1.86 -8.24
N THR A 103 7.99 -1.78 -7.82
CA THR A 103 9.13 -2.16 -8.65
C THR A 103 9.11 -3.65 -9.00
N GLN A 104 8.77 -4.52 -8.05
CA GLN A 104 8.62 -5.96 -8.29
C GLN A 104 7.52 -6.23 -9.32
N CYS A 105 6.33 -5.63 -9.13
CA CYS A 105 5.22 -5.77 -10.07
C CYS A 105 5.60 -5.30 -11.48
N LEU A 106 6.21 -4.13 -11.58
CA LEU A 106 6.66 -3.55 -12.84
C LEU A 106 7.66 -4.47 -13.56
N ARG A 107 8.67 -4.99 -12.86
CA ARG A 107 9.66 -5.93 -13.41
C ARG A 107 9.02 -7.20 -13.93
N GLU A 108 8.00 -7.73 -13.26
CA GLU A 108 7.30 -8.93 -13.74
C GLU A 108 6.38 -8.64 -14.93
N LEU A 109 5.64 -7.52 -14.91
CA LEU A 109 4.70 -7.19 -15.99
C LEU A 109 5.41 -6.83 -17.30
N ILE A 110 6.56 -6.14 -17.24
CA ILE A 110 7.34 -5.79 -18.44
C ILE A 110 7.74 -7.03 -19.25
N LYS A 111 7.95 -8.18 -18.62
CA LYS A 111 8.29 -9.44 -19.31
C LYS A 111 7.19 -9.94 -20.25
N ARG A 112 5.94 -9.46 -20.09
CA ARG A 112 4.79 -9.86 -20.93
C ARG A 112 4.59 -8.99 -22.16
N ASP A 113 5.30 -7.87 -22.27
CA ASP A 113 5.26 -6.97 -23.43
C ASP A 113 3.85 -6.61 -23.92
N THR A 114 2.99 -6.18 -23.00
CA THR A 114 1.63 -5.74 -23.37
C THR A 114 1.67 -4.37 -24.07
N PRO A 115 0.75 -4.08 -25.02
CA PRO A 115 0.69 -2.81 -25.75
C PRO A 115 0.67 -1.53 -24.89
N GLY A 116 0.26 -1.64 -23.64
CA GLY A 116 0.30 -0.54 -22.69
C GLY A 116 0.30 -1.01 -21.24
N TYR A 117 0.61 -0.07 -20.33
CA TYR A 117 0.66 -0.30 -18.89
C TYR A 117 -0.14 0.78 -18.17
N ALA A 118 -0.96 0.39 -17.21
CA ALA A 118 -1.73 1.27 -16.35
C ALA A 118 -1.20 1.24 -14.92
N ILE A 119 -1.37 2.34 -14.18
CA ILE A 119 -1.00 2.44 -12.76
C ILE A 119 -2.27 2.24 -11.93
N GLY A 120 -2.39 1.08 -11.28
CA GLY A 120 -3.54 0.76 -10.43
C GLY A 120 -3.38 1.27 -9.00
N GLY A 121 -4.49 1.45 -8.28
CA GLY A 121 -4.48 1.68 -6.83
C GLY A 121 -4.02 3.07 -6.37
N LEU A 122 -4.08 4.07 -7.26
CA LEU A 122 -3.91 5.49 -6.91
C LEU A 122 -5.21 6.22 -7.28
N SER A 123 -5.97 6.65 -6.26
CA SER A 123 -7.29 7.28 -6.48
C SER A 123 -7.53 8.48 -5.57
N GLY A 124 -6.49 9.00 -4.91
CA GLY A 124 -6.55 10.22 -4.10
C GLY A 124 -6.94 10.01 -2.63
N GLY A 125 -6.83 8.77 -2.12
CA GLY A 125 -6.92 8.52 -0.67
C GLY A 125 -5.59 8.74 0.06
N GLU A 126 -4.51 8.72 -0.70
CA GLU A 126 -3.13 8.93 -0.27
C GLU A 126 -2.73 10.41 -0.20
N ARG A 127 -1.67 10.70 0.57
CA ARG A 127 -1.03 12.02 0.58
C ARG A 127 -0.50 12.35 -0.81
N LYS A 128 -0.48 13.64 -1.16
CA LYS A 128 -0.01 14.08 -2.49
C LYS A 128 1.44 13.72 -2.74
N GLU A 129 2.30 13.85 -1.74
CA GLU A 129 3.70 13.43 -1.82
C GLU A 129 3.84 11.94 -2.18
N ASP A 130 3.04 11.08 -1.54
CA ASP A 130 3.06 9.64 -1.78
C ASP A 130 2.54 9.29 -3.19
N PHE A 131 1.46 9.94 -3.62
CA PHE A 131 0.92 9.81 -4.98
C PHE A 131 2.00 10.12 -6.02
N TRP A 132 2.63 11.28 -5.92
CA TRP A 132 3.63 11.73 -6.89
C TRP A 132 4.86 10.82 -6.91
N ARG A 133 5.30 10.34 -5.74
CA ARG A 133 6.41 9.38 -5.64
C ARG A 133 6.12 8.10 -6.42
N VAL A 134 4.92 7.53 -6.30
CA VAL A 134 4.56 6.31 -7.02
C VAL A 134 4.45 6.57 -8.52
N VAL A 135 3.82 7.67 -8.93
CA VAL A 135 3.70 8.03 -10.36
C VAL A 135 5.08 8.23 -10.98
N ALA A 136 5.97 8.97 -10.32
CA ALA A 136 7.33 9.21 -10.79
C ALA A 136 8.15 7.91 -10.91
N LEU A 137 7.97 6.97 -9.99
CA LEU A 137 8.63 5.66 -10.03
C LEU A 137 8.22 4.86 -11.28
N VAL A 138 6.92 4.80 -11.60
CA VAL A 138 6.42 3.98 -12.71
C VAL A 138 6.61 4.66 -14.06
N HIS A 139 6.55 6.00 -14.11
CA HIS A 139 6.70 6.77 -15.35
C HIS A 139 8.15 6.99 -15.78
N ARG A 140 9.14 6.65 -14.94
CA ARG A 140 10.55 6.95 -15.24
C ARG A 140 10.97 6.34 -16.59
N PRO A 141 11.43 7.17 -17.55
CA PRO A 141 11.96 6.67 -18.82
C PRO A 141 13.14 5.74 -18.54
N ARG A 142 13.27 4.66 -19.33
CA ARG A 142 14.54 3.92 -19.37
C ARG A 142 15.62 4.88 -19.87
N ALA A 143 16.66 5.08 -19.05
CA ALA A 143 17.93 5.63 -19.51
C ALA A 143 18.63 4.62 -20.43
#